data_AF-A0A7V8JDR2-F1
#
_entry.id   AF-A0A7V8JDR2-F1
#
_cell.length_a   1.000
_cell.length_b   1.000
_cell.length_c   1.000
_cell.angle_alpha   90.00
_cell.angle_beta   90.00
_cell.angle_gamma   90.00
#
_symmetry.space_group_name_H-M   'P 1'
#
loop_
_entity.id
_entity.type
_entity.pdbx_description
1 polymer ?
#
loop_
_entity_poly.entity_id
_entity_poly.type
_entity_poly.pdbx_seq_one_letter_code
_entity_poly.pdbx_strand_id
1 'polypeptide(L)'
;MVVCGFALWPGTPLDLGIGHPLRRTQVYQRWQAGEVIVLVRHAERCDRSAHPCLGPADGITRLGDQTASSLGQAFRTIGMQHTDVLSSPLTRTLQTAQSMFNQPATTRDWLVNCGANFPARIKAQKRQGRNLILVTHSACISNLESQLGFSHAVASEYTSSLFVTLRADGQLKILGIINAKNWPQALK
;
A
#
# COMPACT_ATOMS: atom_id res chain seq x y z
N MET A 1 7.01 3.38 -44.58
CA MET A 1 5.88 3.44 -43.63
C MET A 1 6.43 3.15 -42.24
N VAL A 2 6.71 4.18 -41.44
CA VAL A 2 7.12 3.99 -40.04
C VAL A 2 5.84 3.84 -39.24
N VAL A 3 5.54 2.61 -38.82
CA VAL A 3 4.45 2.35 -37.88
C VAL A 3 4.98 2.76 -36.50
N CYS A 4 4.64 3.96 -36.06
CA CYS A 4 4.79 4.34 -34.66
C CYS A 4 3.85 3.45 -33.85
N GLY A 5 4.39 2.39 -33.25
CA GLY A 5 3.67 1.61 -32.26
C GLY A 5 3.36 2.53 -31.07
N PHE A 6 2.09 2.87 -30.88
CA PHE A 6 1.65 3.49 -29.64
C PHE A 6 1.90 2.48 -28.51
N ALA A 7 2.98 2.68 -27.76
CA ALA A 7 3.16 1.99 -26.50
C ALA A 7 2.06 2.49 -25.56
N LEU A 8 0.96 1.73 -25.45
CA LEU A 8 -0.08 1.96 -24.46
C LEU A 8 0.56 1.79 -23.09
N TRP A 9 1.00 2.88 -22.49
CA TRP A 9 1.47 2.87 -21.12
C TRP A 9 0.27 2.53 -20.22
N PRO A 10 0.42 1.55 -19.30
CA PRO A 10 -0.67 1.19 -18.42
C PRO A 10 -1.05 2.40 -17.56
N GLY A 11 -2.31 2.82 -17.67
CA GLY A 11 -2.81 3.98 -16.93
C GLY A 11 -2.69 3.79 -15.42
N THR A 12 -2.89 2.56 -14.92
CA THR A 12 -2.83 2.21 -13.49
C THR A 12 -2.12 0.88 -13.25
N PRO A 13 -1.58 0.65 -12.04
CA PRO A 13 -1.13 -0.67 -11.63
C PRO A 13 -2.21 -1.74 -11.80
N LEU A 14 -1.77 -2.96 -12.09
CA LEU A 14 -2.63 -4.13 -12.21
C LEU A 14 -3.43 -4.36 -10.91
N ASP A 15 -4.76 -4.51 -11.00
CA ASP A 15 -5.57 -4.95 -9.87
C ASP A 15 -5.34 -6.46 -9.63
N LEU A 16 -4.73 -6.80 -8.49
CA LEU A 16 -4.44 -8.18 -8.10
C LEU A 16 -5.64 -8.85 -7.41
N GLY A 17 -6.65 -8.07 -7.04
CA GLY A 17 -7.86 -8.56 -6.37
C GLY A 17 -8.90 -9.11 -7.34
N ILE A 18 -8.83 -8.75 -8.62
CA ILE A 18 -9.77 -9.16 -9.66
C ILE A 18 -8.99 -9.78 -10.83
N GLY A 19 -9.27 -11.04 -11.15
CA GLY A 19 -8.54 -11.77 -12.18
C GLY A 19 -7.09 -12.07 -11.80
N HIS A 20 -6.26 -12.42 -12.79
CA HIS A 20 -4.81 -12.59 -12.67
C HIS A 20 -4.28 -13.49 -11.52
N PRO A 21 -4.81 -14.70 -11.30
CA PRO A 21 -4.41 -15.59 -10.19
C PRO A 21 -2.90 -15.89 -10.20
N LEU A 22 -2.29 -16.09 -11.37
CA LEU A 22 -0.85 -16.33 -11.48
C LEU A 22 0.01 -15.17 -10.96
N ARG A 23 -0.39 -13.92 -11.25
CA ARG A 23 0.31 -12.73 -10.75
C ARG A 23 0.16 -12.61 -9.25
N ARG A 24 -1.04 -12.85 -8.74
CA ARG A 24 -1.33 -12.86 -7.30
C ARG A 24 -0.49 -13.92 -6.57
N THR A 25 -0.42 -15.14 -7.09
CA THR A 25 0.42 -16.22 -6.54
C THR A 25 1.90 -15.80 -6.50
N GLN A 26 2.40 -15.15 -7.55
CA GLN A 26 3.78 -14.62 -7.54
C GLN A 26 3.99 -13.58 -6.45
N VAL A 27 3.03 -12.69 -6.19
CA VAL A 27 3.11 -11.72 -5.08
C VAL A 27 3.13 -12.44 -3.74
N TYR A 28 2.29 -13.45 -3.53
CA TYR A 28 2.27 -14.21 -2.28
C TYR A 28 3.54 -15.05 -2.06
N GLN A 29 4.13 -15.61 -3.11
CA GLN A 29 5.44 -16.28 -3.02
C GLN A 29 6.54 -15.30 -2.58
N ARG A 30 6.60 -14.11 -3.20
CA ARG A 30 7.54 -13.05 -2.80
C ARG A 30 7.31 -12.57 -1.38
N TRP A 31 6.04 -12.51 -0.96
CA TRP A 31 5.66 -12.16 0.40
C TRP A 31 6.20 -13.18 1.41
N GLN A 32 6.06 -14.49 1.15
CA GLN A 32 6.65 -15.52 2.01
C GLN A 32 8.18 -15.43 2.07
N ALA A 33 8.83 -15.01 0.97
CA ALA A 33 10.28 -14.79 0.91
C ALA A 33 10.74 -13.46 1.57
N GLY A 34 9.82 -12.63 2.07
CA GLY A 34 10.18 -11.35 2.68
C GLY A 34 10.67 -10.30 1.67
N GLU A 35 10.24 -10.37 0.41
CA GLU A 35 10.72 -9.51 -0.68
C GLU A 35 9.82 -8.29 -0.95
N VAL A 36 8.67 -8.20 -0.26
CA VAL A 36 7.60 -7.27 -0.65
C VAL A 36 7.61 -6.01 0.22
N ILE A 37 7.37 -4.87 -0.44
CA ILE A 37 7.02 -3.60 0.19
C ILE A 37 5.54 -3.36 -0.14
N VAL A 38 4.74 -2.94 0.84
CA VAL A 38 3.35 -2.59 0.63
C VAL A 38 3.09 -1.19 1.13
N LEU A 39 2.61 -0.31 0.26
CA LEU A 39 2.10 0.99 0.66
C LEU A 39 0.60 0.88 0.87
N VAL A 40 0.15 1.20 2.08
CA VAL A 40 -1.27 1.17 2.46
C VAL A 40 -1.74 2.61 2.59
N ARG A 41 -2.78 3.00 1.84
CA ARG A 41 -3.44 4.28 2.08
C ARG A 41 -4.19 4.18 3.41
N HIS A 42 -4.08 5.21 4.25
CA HIS A 42 -4.90 5.30 5.46
C HIS A 42 -6.40 5.10 5.17
N ALA A 43 -7.15 4.69 6.18
CA ALA A 43 -8.58 4.48 6.08
C ALA A 43 -9.37 5.79 5.91
N GLU A 44 -10.68 5.66 5.69
CA GLU A 44 -11.59 6.79 5.47
C GLU A 44 -11.45 7.85 6.57
N ARG A 45 -11.28 9.11 6.17
CA ARG A 45 -11.10 10.23 7.08
C ARG A 45 -12.42 10.76 7.61
N CYS A 46 -12.39 11.21 8.86
CA CYS A 46 -13.46 11.92 9.53
C CYS A 46 -13.84 13.24 8.86
N ASP A 47 -12.87 14.12 8.61
CA ASP A 47 -13.07 15.47 8.08
C ASP A 47 -13.58 15.55 6.63
N ARG A 48 -13.82 14.40 5.99
CA ARG A 48 -14.29 14.29 4.61
C ARG A 48 -15.41 13.26 4.44
N SER A 49 -16.05 12.85 5.52
CA SER A 49 -17.11 11.84 5.51
C SER A 49 -18.25 12.25 6.45
N ALA A 50 -19.46 11.77 6.15
CA ALA A 50 -20.60 11.86 7.05
C ALA A 50 -20.63 10.69 8.07
N HIS A 51 -19.75 9.69 7.93
CA HIS A 51 -19.71 8.57 8.86
C HIS A 51 -19.19 9.00 10.25
N PRO A 52 -19.70 8.39 11.33
CA PRO A 52 -19.25 8.71 12.69
C PRO A 52 -17.75 8.54 12.86
N CYS A 53 -17.13 9.50 13.56
CA CYS A 53 -15.72 9.43 13.90
C CYS A 53 -15.40 8.34 14.91
N LEU A 54 -14.22 7.74 14.77
CA LEU A 54 -13.65 6.87 15.80
C LEU A 54 -13.19 7.70 17.02
N GLY A 55 -12.73 8.92 16.78
CA GLY A 55 -12.31 9.86 17.81
C GLY A 55 -12.12 11.27 17.24
N PRO A 56 -10.88 11.78 17.16
CA PRO A 56 -10.60 13.14 16.72
C PRO A 56 -10.97 13.37 15.24
N ALA A 57 -11.27 14.63 14.89
CA ALA A 57 -11.72 15.03 13.56
C ALA A 57 -10.68 14.83 12.44
N ASP A 58 -9.39 14.84 12.76
CA ASP A 58 -8.29 14.56 11.83
C ASP A 58 -7.94 13.06 11.71
N GLY A 59 -8.71 12.22 12.40
CA GLY A 59 -8.60 10.76 12.42
C GLY A 59 -9.44 10.05 11.35
N ILE A 60 -9.75 8.79 11.62
CA ILE A 60 -10.56 7.92 10.76
C ILE A 60 -12.00 7.76 11.28
N THR A 61 -12.91 7.41 10.38
CA THR A 61 -14.28 7.05 10.71
C THR A 61 -14.35 5.66 11.35
N ARG A 62 -15.46 5.33 12.02
CA ARG A 62 -15.71 3.96 12.51
C ARG A 62 -15.78 2.94 11.38
N LEU A 63 -16.29 3.32 10.20
CA LEU A 63 -16.28 2.47 9.02
C LEU A 63 -14.83 2.24 8.52
N GLY A 64 -14.01 3.29 8.53
CA GLY A 64 -12.59 3.23 8.23
C GLY A 64 -11.85 2.27 9.15
N ASP A 65 -12.14 2.33 10.45
CA ASP A 65 -11.60 1.41 11.46
C ASP A 65 -11.94 -0.07 11.17
N GLN A 66 -13.20 -0.37 10.84
CA GLN A 66 -13.65 -1.72 10.47
C GLN A 66 -12.95 -2.21 9.19
N THR A 67 -12.80 -1.33 8.20
CA THR A 67 -12.14 -1.64 6.93
C THR A 67 -10.65 -1.91 7.15
N ALA A 68 -9.99 -1.09 7.97
CA ALA A 68 -8.59 -1.28 8.35
C ALA A 68 -8.39 -2.58 9.14
N SER A 69 -9.29 -2.89 10.08
CA SER A 69 -9.27 -4.14 10.84
C SER A 69 -9.38 -5.37 9.92
N SER A 70 -10.29 -5.32 8.94
CA SER A 70 -10.47 -6.38 7.93
C SER A 70 -9.24 -6.54 7.04
N LEU A 71 -8.62 -5.43 6.63
CA LEU A 71 -7.34 -5.47 5.90
C LEU A 71 -6.24 -6.11 6.74
N GLY A 72 -6.16 -5.76 8.02
CA GLY A 72 -5.23 -6.35 8.97
C GLY A 72 -5.41 -7.87 9.10
N GLN A 73 -6.65 -8.34 9.14
CA GLN A 73 -6.98 -9.78 9.11
C GLN A 73 -6.47 -10.43 7.83
N ALA A 74 -6.67 -9.81 6.67
CA ALA A 74 -6.19 -10.32 5.39
C ALA A 74 -4.65 -10.47 5.36
N PHE A 75 -3.91 -9.48 5.87
CA PHE A 75 -2.45 -9.58 6.02
C PHE A 75 -2.01 -10.70 6.97
N ARG A 76 -2.74 -10.91 8.07
CA ARG A 76 -2.47 -12.04 8.98
C ARG A 76 -2.69 -13.39 8.29
N THR A 77 -3.71 -13.52 7.44
CA THR A 77 -3.99 -14.74 6.68
C THR A 77 -2.83 -15.10 5.74
N ILE A 78 -2.20 -14.11 5.08
CA ILE A 78 -1.02 -14.35 4.23
C ILE A 78 0.30 -14.41 5.03
N GLY A 79 0.27 -14.21 6.35
CA GLY A 79 1.40 -14.40 7.27
C GLY A 79 2.23 -13.12 7.52
N MET A 80 2.45 -12.75 8.79
CA MET A 80 3.13 -11.51 9.19
C MET A 80 4.48 -11.70 9.92
N GLN A 81 4.98 -12.93 10.02
CA GLN A 81 6.14 -13.32 10.84
C GLN A 81 7.42 -12.52 10.54
N HIS A 82 7.59 -12.07 9.29
CA HIS A 82 8.78 -11.35 8.82
C HIS A 82 8.43 -9.99 8.24
N THR A 83 7.58 -9.23 8.93
CA THR A 83 7.10 -7.93 8.41
C THR A 83 7.44 -6.80 9.37
N ASP A 84 8.06 -5.74 8.85
CA ASP A 84 8.18 -4.46 9.53
C ASP A 84 7.01 -3.55 9.15
N VAL A 85 6.43 -2.85 10.12
CA VAL A 85 5.31 -1.92 9.90
C VAL A 85 5.71 -0.51 10.32
N LEU A 86 5.58 0.44 9.40
CA LEU A 86 5.82 1.85 9.63
C LEU A 86 4.60 2.67 9.24
N SER A 87 4.44 3.83 9.87
CA SER A 87 3.35 4.75 9.58
C SER A 87 3.86 6.18 9.48
N SER A 88 3.15 7.03 8.72
CA SER A 88 3.28 8.47 8.92
C SER A 88 2.85 8.85 10.35
N PRO A 89 3.31 9.98 10.90
CA PRO A 89 2.98 10.38 12.26
C PRO A 89 1.55 10.94 12.42
N LEU A 90 0.79 11.08 11.33
CA LEU A 90 -0.55 11.69 11.38
C LEU A 90 -1.59 10.75 12.02
N THR A 91 -2.54 11.33 12.76
CA THR A 91 -3.59 10.63 13.51
C THR A 91 -4.28 9.54 12.70
N ARG A 92 -4.73 9.85 11.47
CA ARG A 92 -5.38 8.89 10.58
C ARG A 92 -4.52 7.68 10.19
N THR A 93 -3.22 7.86 9.96
CA THR A 93 -2.32 6.74 9.63
C THR A 93 -1.98 5.92 10.87
N LEU A 94 -1.82 6.57 12.03
CA LEU A 94 -1.63 5.89 13.31
C LEU A 94 -2.83 5.02 13.67
N GLN A 95 -4.05 5.57 13.58
CA GLN A 95 -5.28 4.81 13.83
C GLN A 95 -5.42 3.66 12.83
N THR A 96 -5.21 3.90 11.53
CA THR A 96 -5.26 2.83 10.53
C THR A 96 -4.28 1.69 10.86
N ALA A 97 -3.03 2.02 11.19
CA ALA A 97 -2.02 1.01 11.53
C ALA A 97 -2.39 0.25 12.81
N GLN A 98 -2.88 0.95 13.84
CA GLN A 98 -3.36 0.36 15.08
C GLN A 98 -4.50 -0.63 14.82
N SER A 99 -5.51 -0.26 14.03
CA SER A 99 -6.65 -1.13 13.70
C SER A 99 -6.21 -2.35 12.87
N MET A 100 -5.24 -2.17 11.96
CA MET A 100 -4.71 -3.29 11.16
C MET A 100 -3.95 -4.31 12.02
N PHE A 101 -3.07 -3.85 12.90
CA PHE A 101 -2.03 -4.70 13.50
C PHE A 101 -2.12 -4.89 15.01
N ASN A 102 -3.08 -4.23 15.66
CA ASN A 102 -3.25 -4.23 17.12
C ASN A 102 -2.00 -3.77 17.89
N GLN A 103 -1.10 -3.05 17.23
CA GLN A 103 0.13 -2.52 17.82
C GLN A 103 0.46 -1.15 17.21
N PRO A 104 1.08 -0.24 17.99
CA PRO A 104 1.53 1.04 17.47
C PRO A 104 2.62 0.84 16.40
N ALA A 105 2.41 1.41 15.21
CA ALA A 105 3.44 1.42 14.18
C ALA A 105 4.55 2.43 14.54
N THR A 106 5.80 2.08 14.22
CA THR A 106 6.91 3.04 14.32
C THR A 106 6.71 4.15 13.30
N THR A 107 6.79 5.40 13.75
CA THR A 107 6.53 6.56 12.89
C THR A 107 7.77 7.00 12.10
N ARG A 108 7.52 7.53 10.90
CA ARG A 108 8.52 8.16 10.04
C ARG A 108 7.92 9.35 9.29
N ASP A 109 8.53 10.53 9.44
CA ASP A 109 8.02 11.77 8.82
C ASP A 109 8.09 11.77 7.29
N TRP A 110 9.00 11.00 6.70
CA TRP A 110 9.08 10.86 5.24
C TRP A 110 7.90 10.10 4.64
N LEU A 111 7.05 9.47 5.46
CA LEU A 111 5.78 8.87 5.02
C LEU A 111 4.64 9.89 4.91
N VAL A 112 4.85 11.15 5.28
CA VAL A 112 3.99 12.29 4.91
C VAL A 112 4.67 13.19 3.86
N ASN A 113 6.01 13.32 3.92
CA ASN A 113 6.80 14.16 3.03
C ASN A 113 7.64 13.32 2.04
N CYS A 114 6.98 12.58 1.16
CA CYS A 114 7.61 11.61 0.26
C CYS A 114 8.55 12.24 -0.79
N GLY A 115 8.04 13.10 -1.68
CA GLY A 115 8.83 13.83 -2.68
C GLY A 115 9.71 12.95 -3.59
N ALA A 116 10.67 13.59 -4.28
CA ALA A 116 11.54 12.90 -5.25
C ALA A 116 12.45 11.83 -4.62
N ASN A 117 12.79 11.95 -3.33
CA ASN A 117 13.66 10.99 -2.65
C ASN A 117 12.90 9.79 -2.07
N PHE A 118 11.59 9.69 -2.28
CA PHE A 118 10.76 8.64 -1.69
C PHE A 118 11.23 7.21 -2.03
N PRO A 119 11.56 6.88 -3.31
CA PRO A 119 12.07 5.54 -3.63
C PRO A 119 13.36 5.20 -2.88
N ALA A 120 14.27 6.17 -2.73
CA ALA A 120 15.53 5.97 -2.01
C ALA A 120 15.29 5.70 -0.51
N ARG A 121 14.35 6.42 0.11
CA ARG A 121 13.98 6.22 1.52
C ARG A 121 13.32 4.86 1.75
N ILE A 122 12.44 4.43 0.84
CA ILE A 122 11.84 3.09 0.89
C ILE A 122 12.93 2.02 0.82
N LYS A 123 13.87 2.15 -0.13
CA LYS A 123 14.99 1.19 -0.28
C LYS A 123 15.86 1.12 0.97
N ALA A 124 16.22 2.26 1.55
CA ALA A 124 17.03 2.31 2.77
C ALA A 124 16.33 1.64 3.97
N GLN A 125 15.00 1.63 3.98
CA GLN A 125 14.20 1.03 5.04
C GLN A 125 13.91 -0.47 4.81
N LYS A 126 13.98 -0.96 3.57
CA LYS A 126 13.68 -2.35 3.23
C LYS A 126 14.80 -3.27 3.70
N ARG A 127 14.52 -4.09 4.72
CA ARG A 127 15.44 -5.11 5.23
C ARG A 127 15.39 -6.39 4.39
N GLN A 128 16.53 -7.04 4.21
CA GLN A 128 16.62 -8.34 3.54
C GLN A 128 15.81 -9.40 4.31
N GLY A 129 15.09 -10.26 3.59
CA GLY A 129 14.27 -11.32 4.17
C GLY A 129 13.07 -10.85 5.00
N ARG A 130 12.73 -9.55 4.95
CA ARG A 130 11.59 -8.99 5.68
C ARG A 130 10.71 -8.13 4.78
N ASN A 131 9.42 -8.37 4.79
CA ASN A 131 8.45 -7.48 4.17
C ASN A 131 8.41 -6.14 4.90
N LEU A 132 7.96 -5.10 4.21
CA LEU A 132 7.81 -3.75 4.75
C LEU A 132 6.43 -3.21 4.42
N ILE A 133 5.60 -2.95 5.43
CA ILE A 133 4.33 -2.24 5.26
C ILE A 133 4.51 -0.77 5.66
N LEU A 134 4.05 0.13 4.79
CA LEU A 134 4.12 1.57 4.95
C LEU A 134 2.70 2.16 4.91
N VAL A 135 2.16 2.55 6.06
CA VAL A 135 0.85 3.22 6.16
C VAL A 135 1.04 4.72 5.89
N THR A 136 0.47 5.19 4.78
CA THR A 136 0.74 6.52 4.19
C THR A 136 -0.52 7.12 3.54
N HIS A 137 -0.34 8.10 2.66
CA HIS A 137 -1.37 8.93 2.03
C HIS A 137 -1.42 8.66 0.53
N SER A 138 -2.56 8.97 -0.10
CA SER A 138 -2.73 8.83 -1.55
C SER A 138 -1.68 9.61 -2.33
N ALA A 139 -1.33 10.82 -1.90
CA ALA A 139 -0.32 11.65 -2.56
C ALA A 139 1.07 10.97 -2.61
N CYS A 140 1.46 10.24 -1.58
CA CYS A 140 2.73 9.51 -1.58
C CYS A 140 2.70 8.25 -2.42
N ILE A 141 1.55 7.56 -2.46
CA ILE A 141 1.34 6.43 -3.36
C ILE A 141 1.42 6.92 -4.82
N SER A 142 0.70 7.98 -5.18
CA SER A 142 0.73 8.55 -6.53
C SER A 142 2.09 9.10 -6.92
N ASN A 143 2.83 9.69 -5.96
CA ASN A 143 4.20 10.13 -6.20
C ASN A 143 5.16 8.96 -6.49
N LEU A 144 5.00 7.81 -5.81
CA LEU A 144 5.77 6.61 -6.11
C LEU A 144 5.36 6.00 -7.46
N GLU A 145 4.06 5.89 -7.73
CA GLU A 145 3.50 5.39 -8.99
C GLU A 145 4.06 6.15 -10.18
N SER A 146 4.02 7.49 -10.11
CA SER A 146 4.57 8.37 -11.16
C SER A 146 6.07 8.13 -11.39
N GLN A 147 6.87 8.05 -10.31
CA GLN A 147 8.31 7.77 -10.41
C GLN A 147 8.64 6.36 -10.95
N LEU A 148 7.69 5.43 -10.89
CA LEU A 148 7.83 4.06 -11.38
C LEU A 148 7.10 3.82 -12.71
N GLY A 149 6.71 4.89 -13.43
CA GLY A 149 6.18 4.84 -14.79
C GLY A 149 4.65 4.84 -14.90
N PHE A 150 3.93 5.12 -13.82
CA PHE A 150 2.46 5.21 -13.78
C PHE A 150 2.00 6.64 -13.49
N SER A 151 2.44 7.61 -14.31
CA SER A 151 2.16 9.05 -14.12
C SER A 151 0.67 9.42 -14.19
N HIS A 152 -0.15 8.55 -14.78
CA HIS A 152 -1.60 8.75 -14.96
C HIS A 152 -2.44 7.78 -14.12
N ALA A 153 -1.84 7.19 -13.07
CA ALA A 153 -2.56 6.32 -12.14
C ALA A 153 -3.73 7.06 -11.49
N VAL A 154 -4.89 6.41 -11.52
CA VAL A 154 -6.02 6.76 -10.68
C VAL A 154 -5.58 6.73 -9.22
N ALA A 155 -5.94 7.77 -8.47
CA ALA A 155 -5.56 7.87 -7.07
C ALA A 155 -6.05 6.65 -6.27
N SER A 156 -5.13 6.05 -5.52
CA SER A 156 -5.38 4.91 -4.62
C SER A 156 -6.63 5.10 -3.76
N GLU A 157 -7.50 4.09 -3.66
CA GLU A 157 -8.69 4.11 -2.79
C GLU A 157 -8.31 4.04 -1.30
N TYR A 158 -9.21 4.46 -0.39
CA TYR A 158 -8.99 4.28 1.06
C TYR A 158 -8.72 2.81 1.38
N THR A 159 -7.74 2.56 2.25
CA THR A 159 -7.36 1.19 2.67
C THR A 159 -6.93 0.28 1.51
N SER A 160 -6.54 0.84 0.37
CA SER A 160 -5.89 0.08 -0.72
C SER A 160 -4.44 -0.26 -0.38
N SER A 161 -3.93 -1.31 -1.00
CA SER A 161 -2.58 -1.85 -0.80
C SER A 161 -1.83 -1.92 -2.13
N LEU A 162 -0.83 -1.04 -2.33
CA LEU A 162 0.07 -1.07 -3.49
C LEU A 162 1.28 -1.95 -3.16
N PHE A 163 1.45 -3.02 -3.93
CA PHE A 163 2.53 -3.99 -3.78
C PHE A 163 3.73 -3.61 -4.67
N VAL A 164 4.90 -3.60 -4.07
CA VAL A 164 6.17 -3.21 -4.71
C VAL A 164 7.24 -4.23 -4.31
N THR A 165 8.18 -4.49 -5.21
CA THR A 165 9.39 -5.30 -4.91
C THR A 165 10.64 -4.47 -5.15
N LEU A 166 11.71 -4.77 -4.42
CA LEU A 166 13.06 -4.34 -4.77
C LEU A 166 13.70 -5.42 -5.65
N ARG A 167 14.10 -5.07 -6.86
CA ARG A 167 14.80 -5.99 -7.78
C ARG A 167 16.27 -6.12 -7.41
N ALA A 168 16.92 -7.16 -7.95
CA ALA A 168 18.35 -7.40 -7.78
C ALA A 168 19.24 -6.26 -8.31
N ASP A 169 18.75 -5.49 -9.30
CA ASP A 169 19.40 -4.28 -9.82
C ASP A 169 19.20 -3.03 -8.94
N GLY A 170 18.57 -3.18 -7.78
CA GLY A 170 18.32 -2.10 -6.83
C GLY A 170 17.18 -1.15 -7.22
N GLN A 171 16.41 -1.48 -8.27
CA GLN A 171 15.24 -0.69 -8.68
C GLN A 171 13.95 -1.22 -8.05
N LEU A 172 13.08 -0.30 -7.63
CA LEU A 172 11.72 -0.66 -7.22
C LEU A 172 10.88 -1.02 -8.45
N LYS A 173 9.96 -1.96 -8.28
CA LYS A 173 8.99 -2.35 -9.31
C LYS A 173 7.63 -2.58 -8.69
N ILE A 174 6.60 -1.96 -9.25
CA ILE A 174 5.21 -2.20 -8.85
C ILE A 174 4.78 -3.58 -9.33
N LEU A 175 4.21 -4.36 -8.40
CA LEU A 175 3.64 -5.69 -8.66
C LEU A 175 2.15 -5.61 -8.97
N GLY A 176 1.46 -4.62 -8.38
CA GLY A 176 0.03 -4.37 -8.55
C GLY A 176 -0.59 -3.75 -7.30
N ILE A 177 -1.91 -3.60 -7.31
CA ILE A 177 -2.69 -3.00 -6.22
C ILE A 177 -3.86 -3.91 -5.84
N ILE A 178 -4.26 -3.92 -4.57
CA ILE A 178 -5.51 -4.53 -4.12
C ILE A 178 -6.30 -3.47 -3.35
N ASN A 179 -7.52 -3.18 -3.81
CA ASN A 179 -8.46 -2.34 -3.08
C ASN A 179 -9.10 -3.12 -1.93
N ALA A 180 -9.46 -2.43 -0.85
CA ALA A 180 -9.98 -3.05 0.38
C ALA A 180 -11.09 -4.08 0.11
N LYS A 181 -12.05 -3.72 -0.74
CA LYS A 181 -13.20 -4.57 -1.13
C LYS A 181 -12.83 -5.86 -1.87
N ASN A 182 -11.64 -5.92 -2.49
CA ASN A 182 -11.22 -7.06 -3.30
C ASN A 182 -10.41 -8.12 -2.52
N TRP A 183 -10.02 -7.83 -1.26
CA TRP A 183 -9.27 -8.79 -0.44
C TRP A 183 -9.96 -10.15 -0.23
N PRO A 184 -11.28 -10.23 0.02
CA PRO A 184 -11.96 -11.52 0.13
C PRO A 184 -11.82 -12.37 -1.14
N GLN A 185 -11.76 -11.75 -2.32
CA GLN A 185 -11.54 -12.45 -3.58
C GLN A 185 -10.05 -12.77 -3.82
N ALA A 186 -9.15 -11.94 -3.28
CA ALA A 186 -7.70 -12.15 -3.35
C ALA A 186 -7.22 -13.33 -2.50
N LEU A 187 -7.95 -13.67 -1.44
CA LEU A 187 -7.60 -14.76 -0.51
C LEU A 187 -8.18 -16.13 -0.91
N LYS A 188 -9.00 -16.19 -1.96
CA LYS A 188 -9.45 -17.45 -2.57
C LYS A 188 -8.40 -17.99 -3.52
#